data_AF-A0A2D4I3R4-F1
#
_entry.id   AF-A0A2D4I3R4-F1
#
_cell.length_a   1.000
_cell.length_b   1.000
_cell.length_c   1.000
_cell.angle_alpha   90.00
_cell.angle_beta   90.00
_cell.angle_gamma   90.00
#
_symmetry.space_group_name_H-M   'P 1'
#
loop_
_entity.id
_entity.type
_entity.pdbx_description
1 polymer ?
#
loop_
_entity_poly.entity_id
_entity_poly.type
_entity_poly.pdbx_seq_one_letter_code
_entity_poly.pdbx_strand_id
1 'polypeptide(L)'
;TLEGTPIGGRLRFFADKWDVSTSDAWVRDTVRFRLALEFLSFPPNFFMRSSNSRDPRKHSLMQTAIAHLLQIRTIQRVPPHLQGQGFYSHLFVVPKMSGGWRAILDLKR
;
A
#
# COMPACT_ATOMS: atom_id res chain seq x y z
N THR A 1 -0.69 -21.62 12.32
CA THR A 1 0.52 -21.00 11.73
C THR A 1 0.06 -19.88 10.81
N LEU A 2 0.59 -18.65 10.92
CA LEU A 2 0.17 -17.50 10.08
C LEU A 2 0.72 -17.55 8.65
N GLU A 3 1.29 -18.69 8.24
CA GLU A 3 1.84 -18.89 6.91
C GLU A 3 0.74 -18.71 5.86
N GLY A 4 1.02 -17.86 4.87
CA GLY A 4 0.08 -17.52 3.81
C GLY A 4 -0.83 -16.31 4.10
N THR A 5 -0.92 -15.84 5.35
CA THR A 5 -1.73 -14.66 5.67
C THR A 5 -1.00 -13.37 5.25
N PRO A 6 -1.65 -12.47 4.48
CA PRO A 6 -1.04 -11.18 4.12
C PRO A 6 -0.51 -10.43 5.34
N ILE A 7 0.60 -9.70 5.18
CA ILE A 7 1.15 -8.86 6.25
C ILE A 7 0.17 -7.74 6.58
N GLY A 8 -0.42 -7.11 5.54
CA GLY A 8 -1.44 -6.08 5.69
C GLY A 8 -2.73 -6.62 6.32
N GLY A 9 -3.22 -5.95 7.36
CA GLY A 9 -4.47 -6.32 8.04
C GLY A 9 -4.37 -7.54 8.96
N ARG A 10 -3.15 -8.05 9.23
CA ARG A 10 -2.94 -9.22 10.11
C ARG A 10 -3.35 -8.97 11.56
N LEU A 11 -3.36 -7.71 12.00
CA LEU A 11 -3.76 -7.35 13.38
C LEU A 11 -5.20 -7.77 13.71
N ARG A 12 -6.10 -7.86 12.72
CA ARG A 12 -7.49 -8.26 12.95
C ARG A 12 -7.65 -9.64 13.59
N PHE A 13 -6.69 -10.55 13.38
CA PHE A 13 -6.70 -11.89 13.96
C PHE A 13 -6.33 -11.91 15.45
N PHE A 14 -5.93 -10.75 15.99
CA PHE A 14 -5.57 -10.57 17.39
C PHE A 14 -6.50 -9.56 18.09
N ALA A 15 -7.63 -9.21 17.49
CA ALA A 15 -8.56 -8.20 18.02
C ALA A 15 -8.88 -8.42 19.51
N ASP A 16 -9.15 -9.66 19.92
CA ASP A 16 -9.45 -10.01 21.32
C ASP A 16 -8.34 -9.60 22.30
N LYS A 17 -7.07 -9.65 21.88
CA LYS A 17 -5.94 -9.20 22.71
C LYS A 17 -5.91 -7.68 22.85
N TRP A 18 -6.28 -6.97 21.79
CA TRP A 18 -6.37 -5.52 21.79
C TRP A 18 -7.56 -5.02 22.62
N ASP A 19 -8.69 -5.74 22.60
CA ASP A 19 -9.88 -5.39 23.39
C ASP A 19 -9.62 -5.37 24.91
N VAL A 20 -8.68 -6.20 25.38
CA VAL A 20 -8.27 -6.23 26.80
C VAL A 20 -7.17 -5.20 27.10
N SER A 21 -6.39 -4.81 26.09
CA SER A 21 -5.19 -3.98 26.27
C SER A 21 -5.45 -2.47 26.15
N THR A 22 -6.58 -2.06 25.56
CA THR A 22 -6.94 -0.66 25.39
C THR A 22 -8.46 -0.44 25.42
N SER A 23 -8.88 0.69 25.98
CA SER A 23 -10.28 1.17 25.94
C SER A 23 -10.55 2.11 24.75
N ASP A 24 -9.51 2.49 23.98
CA ASP A 24 -9.65 3.40 22.84
C ASP A 24 -10.47 2.74 21.73
N ALA A 25 -11.61 3.35 21.39
CA ALA A 25 -12.50 2.86 20.35
C ALA A 25 -11.84 2.89 18.96
N TRP A 26 -11.12 3.97 18.63
CA TRP A 26 -10.45 4.12 17.34
C TRP A 26 -9.40 3.03 17.12
N VAL A 27 -8.62 2.68 18.15
CA VAL A 27 -7.64 1.59 18.07
C VAL A 27 -8.34 0.24 17.84
N ARG A 28 -9.36 -0.08 18.64
CA ARG A 28 -10.10 -1.35 18.54
C ARG A 28 -10.77 -1.50 17.18
N ASP A 29 -11.42 -0.45 16.69
CA ASP A 29 -12.10 -0.44 15.40
C ASP A 29 -11.10 -0.56 14.25
N THR A 30 -9.97 0.14 14.31
CA THR A 30 -8.90 0.03 13.32
C THR A 30 -8.32 -1.38 13.25
N VAL A 31 -8.11 -2.04 14.39
CA VAL A 31 -7.61 -3.42 14.44
C VAL A 31 -8.63 -4.39 13.86
N ARG A 32 -9.90 -4.27 14.23
CA ARG A 32 -10.99 -5.17 13.82
C ARG A 32 -11.39 -4.99 12.35
N PHE A 33 -11.65 -3.76 11.95
CA PHE A 33 -12.31 -3.41 10.68
C PHE A 33 -11.35 -2.83 9.64
N ARG A 34 -10.07 -2.64 10.00
CA ARG A 34 -9.00 -2.02 9.21
C ARG A 34 -9.09 -0.49 9.23
N LEU A 35 -7.95 0.15 8.96
CA LEU A 35 -7.88 1.59 8.72
C LEU A 35 -8.45 1.90 7.34
N ALA A 36 -9.53 2.67 7.30
CA ALA A 36 -10.02 3.27 6.06
C ALA A 36 -9.23 4.56 5.78
N LEU A 37 -8.90 4.80 4.51
CA LEU A 37 -8.38 6.10 4.10
C LEU A 37 -9.53 7.09 4.03
N GLU A 38 -9.45 8.16 4.82
CA GLU A 38 -10.36 9.29 4.70
C GLU A 38 -9.95 10.15 3.50
N PHE A 39 -10.84 10.26 2.51
CA PHE A 39 -10.60 11.05 1.32
C PHE A 39 -11.13 12.47 1.51
N LEU A 40 -10.26 13.48 1.35
CA LEU A 40 -10.67 14.89 1.34
C LEU A 40 -11.59 15.21 0.14
N SER A 41 -11.40 14.49 -0.96
CA SER A 41 -12.27 14.48 -2.14
C SER A 41 -12.17 13.13 -2.84
N PHE A 42 -13.22 12.72 -3.56
CA PHE A 42 -13.16 11.48 -4.34
C PHE A 42 -12.00 11.52 -5.34
N PRO A 43 -11.10 10.52 -5.34
CA PRO A 43 -9.99 10.51 -6.28
C PRO A 43 -10.50 10.37 -7.72
N PRO A 44 -9.72 10.80 -8.71
CA PRO A 44 -10.06 10.59 -10.11
C PRO A 44 -10.30 9.10 -10.41
N ASN A 45 -11.48 8.79 -10.95
CA ASN A 45 -11.87 7.43 -11.35
C ASN A 45 -11.64 7.22 -12.86
N PHE A 46 -10.44 7.55 -13.33
CA PHE A 46 -10.01 7.26 -14.70
C PHE A 46 -8.60 6.70 -14.69
N PHE A 47 -8.32 5.88 -15.70
CA PHE A 47 -7.01 5.25 -15.85
C PHE A 47 -5.90 6.28 -16.03
N MET A 48 -4.92 6.27 -15.12
CA MET A 48 -3.71 7.08 -15.23
C MET A 48 -2.52 6.20 -15.59
N ARG A 49 -1.88 6.46 -16.75
CA ARG A 49 -0.57 5.86 -17.04
C ARG A 49 0.46 6.48 -16.10
N SER A 50 1.08 5.68 -15.25
CA SER A 50 2.26 6.11 -14.51
C SER A 50 3.36 6.50 -15.50
N SER A 51 3.98 7.66 -15.28
CA SER A 51 5.10 8.10 -16.12
C SER A 51 6.32 7.23 -15.80
N ASN A 52 6.77 6.45 -16.78
CA ASN A 52 8.04 5.75 -16.63
C ASN A 52 9.18 6.77 -16.75
N SER A 53 10.09 6.73 -15.79
CA SER A 53 11.29 7.58 -15.85
C SER A 53 12.13 7.20 -17.07
N ARG A 54 12.57 8.20 -17.84
CA ARG A 54 13.54 8.00 -18.93
C ARG A 54 14.95 7.69 -18.41
N ASP A 55 15.21 7.93 -17.14
CA ASP A 55 16.46 7.58 -16.47
C ASP A 55 16.49 6.05 -16.19
N PRO A 56 17.40 5.28 -16.83
CA PRO A 56 17.47 3.83 -16.67
C PRO A 56 17.71 3.40 -15.23
N ARG A 57 18.44 4.20 -14.43
CA ARG A 57 18.70 3.88 -13.02
C ARG A 57 17.43 3.97 -12.21
N LYS A 58 16.68 5.08 -12.34
CA LYS A 58 15.38 5.26 -11.67
C LYS A 58 14.38 4.19 -12.09
N HIS A 59 14.37 3.82 -13.38
CA HIS A 59 13.54 2.73 -13.87
C HIS A 59 13.88 1.40 -13.19
N SER A 60 15.16 1.00 -13.17
CA SER A 60 15.61 -0.25 -12.51
C SER A 60 15.28 -0.27 -11.01
N LEU A 61 15.44 0.86 -10.33
CA LEU A 61 15.09 1.00 -8.92
C LEU A 61 13.60 0.84 -8.66
N MET A 62 12.75 1.42 -9.52
CA MET A 62 11.30 1.26 -9.45
C MET A 62 10.92 -0.22 -9.63
N GLN A 63 11.49 -0.90 -10.62
CA GLN A 63 11.22 -2.33 -10.84
C GLN A 63 11.64 -3.19 -9.64
N THR A 64 12.80 -2.89 -9.05
CA THR A 64 13.28 -3.56 -7.82
C THR A 64 12.32 -3.34 -6.66
N ALA A 65 11.83 -2.11 -6.47
CA ALA A 65 10.86 -1.79 -5.42
C ALA A 65 9.53 -2.54 -5.62
N ILE A 66 9.00 -2.57 -6.86
CA ILE A 66 7.77 -3.30 -7.20
C ILE A 66 7.95 -4.80 -6.96
N ALA A 67 9.06 -5.38 -7.41
CA ALA A 67 9.36 -6.81 -7.22
C ALA A 67 9.41 -7.17 -5.73
N HIS A 68 10.09 -6.35 -4.92
CA HIS A 68 10.14 -6.54 -3.46
C HIS A 68 8.74 -6.45 -2.82
N LEU A 69 7.94 -5.44 -3.16
CA LEU A 69 6.57 -5.27 -2.63
C LEU A 69 5.64 -6.45 -3.01
N LEU A 70 5.80 -7.01 -4.21
CA LEU A 70 5.11 -8.22 -4.63
C LEU A 70 5.59 -9.45 -3.84
N GLN A 71 6.90 -9.60 -3.65
CA GLN A 71 7.50 -10.70 -2.89
C GLN A 71 6.98 -10.76 -1.46
N ILE A 72 6.91 -9.61 -0.77
CA ILE A 72 6.37 -9.52 0.60
C ILE A 72 4.83 -9.46 0.65
N ARG A 73 4.16 -9.56 -0.51
CA ARG A 73 2.70 -9.55 -0.66
C ARG A 73 2.04 -8.29 -0.09
N THR A 74 2.72 -7.15 -0.16
CA THR A 74 2.15 -5.84 0.19
C THR A 74 1.29 -5.29 -0.94
N ILE A 75 1.63 -5.61 -2.19
CA ILE A 75 0.84 -5.27 -3.39
C ILE A 75 0.54 -6.54 -4.19
N GLN A 76 -0.41 -6.43 -5.12
CA GLN A 76 -0.74 -7.49 -6.07
C GLN A 76 -0.95 -6.89 -7.47
N ARG A 77 -0.82 -7.72 -8.50
CA ARG A 77 -1.23 -7.33 -9.85
C ARG A 77 -2.73 -7.10 -9.88
N VAL A 78 -3.17 -6.04 -10.56
CA VAL A 78 -4.59 -5.77 -10.77
C VAL A 78 -5.19 -6.87 -11.64
N PRO A 79 -6.27 -7.54 -11.21
CA PRO A 79 -6.96 -8.55 -12.02
C PRO A 79 -7.39 -7.98 -13.37
N PRO A 80 -7.33 -8.76 -14.48
CA PRO A 80 -7.65 -8.25 -15.82
C PRO A 80 -9.01 -7.55 -15.92
N HIS A 81 -10.03 -8.10 -15.25
CA HIS A 81 -11.39 -7.54 -15.25
C HIS A 81 -11.55 -6.26 -14.42
N LEU A 82 -10.53 -5.85 -13.66
CA LEU A 82 -10.49 -4.59 -12.90
C LEU A 82 -9.47 -3.60 -13.48
N GLN A 83 -8.73 -3.96 -14.53
CA GLN A 83 -7.80 -3.04 -15.16
C GLN A 83 -8.54 -1.83 -15.73
N GLY A 84 -7.99 -0.64 -15.53
CA GLY A 84 -8.61 0.62 -15.95
C GLY A 84 -9.72 1.12 -15.02
N GLN A 85 -10.10 0.35 -13.99
CA GLN A 85 -11.13 0.72 -13.01
C GLN A 85 -10.50 1.14 -11.68
N GLY A 86 -11.22 1.95 -10.91
CA GLY A 86 -10.82 2.37 -9.56
C GLY A 86 -9.92 3.60 -9.54
N PHE A 87 -9.25 3.78 -8.40
CA PHE A 87 -8.44 4.97 -8.13
C PHE A 87 -6.96 4.72 -8.45
N TYR A 88 -6.32 5.74 -8.99
CA TYR A 88 -4.92 5.70 -9.40
C TYR A 88 -4.14 6.77 -8.67
N SER A 89 -2.95 6.41 -8.19
CA SER A 89 -2.02 7.31 -7.51
C SER A 89 -0.63 7.14 -8.10
N HIS A 90 0.17 8.21 -8.05
CA HIS A 90 1.52 8.17 -8.59
C HIS A 90 2.47 7.48 -7.61
N LEU A 91 3.18 6.43 -8.06
CA LEU A 91 4.22 5.75 -7.29
C LEU A 91 5.60 6.22 -7.76
N PHE A 92 6.46 6.66 -6.85
CA PHE A 92 7.84 7.05 -7.15
C PHE A 92 8.82 6.55 -6.09
N VAL A 93 10.12 6.59 -6.38
CA VAL A 93 11.18 6.20 -5.44
C VAL A 93 12.04 7.39 -5.06
N VAL A 94 12.41 7.47 -3.78
CA VAL A 94 13.34 8.47 -3.24
C VAL A 94 14.48 7.79 -2.49
N PRO A 95 15.69 8.38 -2.45
CA PRO A 95 16.80 7.81 -1.69
C PRO A 95 16.52 7.91 -0.18
N LYS A 96 16.95 6.91 0.59
CA LYS A 96 16.96 6.97 2.06
C LYS A 96 18.31 7.50 2.53
N MET A 97 18.32 8.27 3.62
CA MET A 97 19.57 8.73 4.25
C MET A 97 20.46 7.56 4.70
N SER A 98 19.86 6.45 5.15
CA SER A 98 20.55 5.22 5.56
C SER A 98 21.14 4.40 4.40
N GLY A 99 21.08 4.91 3.18
CA GLY A 99 21.27 4.10 1.97
C GLY A 99 20.01 3.31 1.58
N GLY A 100 19.94 2.94 0.31
CA GLY A 100 18.77 2.31 -0.31
C GLY A 100 17.69 3.30 -0.73
N TRP A 101 16.51 2.78 -1.05
CA TRP A 101 15.41 3.55 -1.66
C TRP A 101 14.10 3.29 -0.93
N ARG A 102 13.20 4.28 -0.95
CA ARG A 102 11.84 4.19 -0.43
C ARG A 102 10.86 4.43 -1.56
N ALA A 103 9.93 3.49 -1.75
CA ALA A 103 8.76 3.70 -2.59
C ALA A 103 7.76 4.61 -1.87
N ILE A 104 7.24 5.62 -2.57
CA ILE A 104 6.27 6.59 -2.09
C ILE A 104 5.06 6.55 -3.01
N LEU A 105 3.88 6.36 -2.41
CA LEU A 105 2.60 6.49 -3.08
C LEU A 105 2.05 7.89 -2.80
N ASP A 106 1.85 8.69 -3.84
CA ASP A 106 1.31 10.05 -3.71
C ASP A 106 -0.21 10.03 -3.58
N LEU A 107 -0.70 10.27 -2.37
CA LEU A 107 -2.13 10.33 -2.05
C LEU A 107 -2.69 11.76 -2.03
N LYS A 108 -1.92 12.77 -2.48
CA LYS A 108 -2.35 14.18 -2.45
C LYS A 108 -3.41 14.53 -3.50
N ARG A 109 -3.63 13.67 -4.48
CA ARG A 109 -4.51 13.90 -5.64
C ARG A 109 -5.40 12.69 -5.90
#